data_AF-A0A8K1CAU7-F1
#
_entry.id   AF-A0A8K1CAU7-F1
#
_cell.length_a   1.000
_cell.length_b   1.000
_cell.length_c   1.000
_cell.angle_alpha   90.00
_cell.angle_beta   90.00
_cell.angle_gamma   90.00
#
_symmetry.space_group_name_H-M   'P 1'
#
loop_
_entity.id
_entity.type
_entity.pdbx_description
1 polymer ?
#
loop_
_entity_poly.entity_id
_entity_poly.type
_entity_poly.pdbx_seq_one_letter_code
_entity_poly.pdbx_strand_id
1 'polypeptide(L)'
;MILDRALVIGIILFQNVTTLDFMGPATYLEMIQPMLGQKTDFYTISDKVGGPIQPSYLMPLHASVTMEEAPRKWDILIIPGGPGATPYAKNEKLVSYARAAAENATDVLTVCTGGRILGATGLLDGKSATTNKIRFNEIAATYPNVKWVPHARWVEDGKWWTSSGVSAGLDMGHAYVAKKFGAEAATRIARTIEYVATTDGSEDPFAEITTGSPAPAASLPPVSAEAPIRVGVILFNNVTTLDFMGPATYLEFIQTMLGRKVEFTAIAEKAGAVQPLNLVPLHATVSMDQASQEWDILIIPGGPGAIPFAKNEKLVSYVRGAAEKSKDVLTVCTGGRILGATGLIDGKKATTNKLRFKEIAKDFPKVNWIEKARWVEDGKWWTSSGVSAGLDMGHAYVTAKFGKAVAERIARTIEYVADTDSLNDPFVSSVTASPAPLPGSGSPAPSTGTPTPGVPSPSSGAPATSVPGASSAAPAPSSGAPVPTTGAPLPSSGVPAPLPSATTAPGTPAPSTDLPGVVKPNPGATTCVRGSQGRKDLDAWCTSNCAMNFCPQSHCEPCA
;
A
#
# COMPACT_ATOMS: atom_id res chain seq x y z
N MET A 1 -9.80 -15.88 -10.03
CA MET A 1 -10.73 -15.22 -10.95
C MET A 1 -9.92 -14.36 -11.90
N ILE A 2 -9.95 -14.64 -13.21
CA ILE A 2 -9.38 -13.76 -14.25
C ILE A 2 -10.56 -13.36 -15.14
N LEU A 3 -10.64 -12.08 -15.49
CA LEU A 3 -11.69 -11.46 -16.29
C LEU A 3 -11.11 -10.96 -17.61
N ASP A 4 -11.92 -10.98 -18.67
CA ASP A 4 -11.56 -10.44 -19.99
C ASP A 4 -11.47 -8.90 -20.01
N ARG A 5 -11.90 -8.24 -18.91
CA ARG A 5 -11.82 -6.79 -18.69
C ARG A 5 -10.91 -6.46 -17.51
N ALA A 6 -10.46 -5.21 -17.45
CA ALA A 6 -9.77 -4.69 -16.27
C ALA A 6 -10.69 -4.65 -15.04
N LEU A 7 -10.08 -4.83 -13.86
CA LEU A 7 -10.69 -4.52 -12.57
C LEU A 7 -10.64 -3.01 -12.35
N VAL A 8 -11.78 -2.40 -12.05
CA VAL A 8 -11.90 -0.94 -11.83
C VAL A 8 -11.78 -0.67 -10.34
N ILE A 9 -10.68 -0.02 -9.93
CA ILE A 9 -10.30 0.17 -8.53
C ILE A 9 -10.35 1.66 -8.19
N GLY A 10 -11.21 2.04 -7.25
CA GLY A 10 -11.36 3.42 -6.77
C GLY A 10 -10.71 3.64 -5.43
N ILE A 11 -10.05 4.78 -5.22
CA ILE A 11 -9.46 5.20 -3.96
C ILE A 11 -9.99 6.59 -3.64
N ILE A 12 -10.75 6.74 -2.54
CA ILE A 12 -11.24 8.05 -2.10
C ILE A 12 -10.11 8.80 -1.40
N LEU A 13 -9.74 9.97 -1.93
CA LEU A 13 -8.78 10.88 -1.34
C LEU A 13 -9.48 12.11 -0.73
N PHE A 14 -8.85 12.68 0.27
CA PHE A 14 -9.28 13.89 0.97
C PHE A 14 -8.10 14.56 1.68
N GLN A 15 -8.23 15.83 2.07
CA GLN A 15 -7.15 16.54 2.75
C GLN A 15 -6.84 15.92 4.12
N ASN A 16 -5.55 15.74 4.43
CA ASN A 16 -5.04 14.99 5.59
C ASN A 16 -5.46 13.50 5.60
N VAL A 17 -5.57 12.86 4.44
CA VAL A 17 -5.58 11.40 4.31
C VAL A 17 -4.23 10.81 4.75
N THR A 18 -4.24 9.62 5.37
CA THR A 18 -3.01 8.87 5.64
C THR A 18 -2.70 8.00 4.42
N THR A 19 -1.56 8.26 3.76
CA THR A 19 -1.24 7.60 2.48
C THR A 19 -1.12 6.08 2.62
N LEU A 20 -0.59 5.59 3.76
CA LEU A 20 -0.39 4.17 3.99
C LEU A 20 -1.70 3.39 4.19
N ASP A 21 -2.79 4.06 4.59
CA ASP A 21 -4.12 3.43 4.75
C ASP A 21 -4.69 2.93 3.41
N PHE A 22 -4.42 3.61 2.29
CA PHE A 22 -4.82 3.09 0.97
C PHE A 22 -3.69 2.36 0.24
N MET A 23 -2.44 2.80 0.40
CA MET A 23 -1.29 2.11 -0.21
C MET A 23 -1.12 0.69 0.30
N GLY A 24 -1.45 0.42 1.57
CA GLY A 24 -1.38 -0.92 2.15
C GLY A 24 -2.14 -1.99 1.36
N PRO A 25 -3.48 -1.90 1.26
CA PRO A 25 -4.24 -2.79 0.41
C PRO A 25 -3.91 -2.61 -1.08
N ALA A 26 -3.65 -1.38 -1.56
CA ALA A 26 -3.37 -1.14 -2.98
C ALA A 26 -2.06 -1.79 -3.47
N THR A 27 -1.04 -1.97 -2.64
CA THR A 27 0.20 -2.70 -3.02
C THR A 27 -0.06 -4.19 -3.29
N TYR A 28 -1.07 -4.80 -2.67
CA TYR A 28 -1.51 -6.14 -3.06
C TYR A 28 -2.27 -6.14 -4.40
N LEU A 29 -3.07 -5.10 -4.65
CA LEU A 29 -3.87 -4.98 -5.86
C LEU A 29 -3.04 -4.61 -7.10
N GLU A 30 -2.03 -3.75 -6.96
CA GLU A 30 -1.14 -3.33 -8.07
C GLU A 30 -0.30 -4.50 -8.61
N MET A 31 -0.15 -5.55 -7.81
CA MET A 31 0.58 -6.78 -8.15
C MET A 31 -0.29 -7.81 -8.87
N ILE A 32 -1.63 -7.66 -8.87
CA ILE A 32 -2.55 -8.56 -9.58
C ILE A 32 -2.22 -8.61 -11.08
N GLN A 33 -1.99 -7.46 -11.71
CA GLN A 33 -1.64 -7.40 -13.13
C GLN A 33 -0.30 -8.07 -13.48
N PRO A 34 0.85 -7.68 -12.91
CA PRO A 34 2.15 -8.27 -13.26
C PRO A 34 2.30 -9.73 -12.81
N MET A 35 1.59 -10.17 -11.76
CA MET A 35 1.75 -11.53 -11.22
C MET A 35 0.73 -12.52 -11.78
N LEU A 36 -0.51 -12.07 -12.06
CA LEU A 36 -1.64 -12.93 -12.43
C LEU A 36 -2.19 -12.65 -13.84
N GLY A 37 -1.72 -11.59 -14.53
CA GLY A 37 -2.18 -11.21 -15.88
C GLY A 37 -3.54 -10.50 -15.92
N GLN A 38 -4.24 -10.39 -14.79
CA GLN A 38 -5.51 -9.66 -14.67
C GLN A 38 -5.27 -8.16 -14.70
N LYS A 39 -5.77 -7.48 -15.74
CA LYS A 39 -5.64 -6.02 -15.87
C LYS A 39 -6.30 -5.27 -14.71
N THR A 40 -5.73 -4.14 -14.31
CA THR A 40 -6.22 -3.28 -13.21
C THR A 40 -6.16 -1.81 -13.58
N ASP A 41 -7.29 -1.11 -13.50
CA ASP A 41 -7.40 0.33 -13.73
C ASP A 41 -7.62 1.06 -12.40
N PHE A 42 -6.65 1.86 -11.95
CA PHE A 42 -6.71 2.60 -10.69
C PHE A 42 -7.17 4.05 -10.87
N TYR A 43 -8.08 4.49 -9.99
CA TYR A 43 -8.60 5.85 -9.94
C TYR A 43 -8.47 6.43 -8.53
N THR A 44 -7.79 7.56 -8.38
CA THR A 44 -7.87 8.38 -7.16
C THR A 44 -8.92 9.46 -7.35
N ILE A 45 -9.80 9.58 -6.37
CA ILE A 45 -11.04 10.35 -6.48
C ILE A 45 -11.03 11.45 -5.41
N SER A 46 -11.32 12.69 -5.80
CA SER A 46 -11.56 13.79 -4.85
C SER A 46 -12.69 14.70 -5.32
N ASP A 47 -13.08 15.63 -4.47
CA ASP A 47 -14.05 16.69 -4.75
C ASP A 47 -13.67 17.61 -5.92
N LYS A 48 -12.38 17.67 -6.28
CA LYS A 48 -11.76 18.46 -7.36
C LYS A 48 -10.54 17.73 -7.95
N VAL A 49 -10.28 17.99 -9.24
CA VAL A 49 -9.03 17.65 -9.94
C VAL A 49 -8.25 18.95 -10.17
N GLY A 50 -6.91 18.87 -10.19
CA GLY A 50 -6.05 20.03 -10.49
C GLY A 50 -5.49 20.80 -9.29
N GLY A 51 -5.41 20.19 -8.12
CA GLY A 51 -4.66 20.73 -6.97
C GLY A 51 -4.02 19.63 -6.11
N PRO A 52 -2.96 19.92 -5.37
CA PRO A 52 -2.37 18.97 -4.43
C PRO A 52 -3.38 18.61 -3.32
N ILE A 53 -3.68 17.32 -3.21
CA ILE A 53 -4.28 16.78 -1.99
C ILE A 53 -3.12 16.56 -1.05
N GLN A 54 -3.06 17.36 0.02
CA GLN A 54 -2.02 17.23 1.02
C GLN A 54 -2.36 16.01 1.87
N PRO A 55 -1.62 14.88 1.77
CA PRO A 55 -1.73 13.84 2.78
C PRO A 55 -1.23 14.43 4.11
N SER A 56 -1.60 13.78 5.21
CA SER A 56 -1.37 14.32 6.56
C SER A 56 0.08 14.76 6.79
N TYR A 57 1.08 14.02 6.30
CA TYR A 57 2.49 14.35 6.53
C TYR A 57 3.48 14.05 5.38
N LEU A 58 3.02 13.62 4.20
CA LEU A 58 3.88 13.22 3.05
C LEU A 58 3.78 14.16 1.83
N MET A 59 4.45 13.77 0.75
CA MET A 59 4.45 14.41 -0.57
C MET A 59 3.02 14.52 -1.13
N PRO A 60 2.65 15.62 -1.81
CA PRO A 60 1.30 15.79 -2.34
C PRO A 60 0.79 14.66 -3.24
N LEU A 61 -0.48 14.31 -3.06
CA LEU A 61 -1.21 13.35 -3.87
C LEU A 61 -2.08 14.10 -4.91
N HIS A 62 -2.42 13.42 -5.99
CA HIS A 62 -3.33 13.94 -7.01
C HIS A 62 -4.50 12.96 -7.23
N ALA A 63 -5.71 13.51 -7.33
CA ALA A 63 -6.85 12.78 -7.87
C ALA A 63 -6.71 12.66 -9.39
N SER A 64 -6.95 11.47 -9.93
CA SER A 64 -7.02 11.24 -11.38
C SER A 64 -8.39 11.63 -11.97
N VAL A 65 -9.44 11.68 -11.15
CA VAL A 65 -10.82 12.03 -11.53
C VAL A 65 -11.55 12.76 -10.41
N THR A 66 -12.53 13.62 -10.73
CA THR A 66 -13.43 14.15 -9.70
C THR A 66 -14.48 13.13 -9.28
N MET A 67 -15.17 13.36 -8.15
CA MET A 67 -16.39 12.65 -7.76
C MET A 67 -17.50 12.69 -8.83
N GLU A 68 -17.57 13.76 -9.62
CA GLU A 68 -18.53 13.86 -10.74
C GLU A 68 -18.11 12.99 -11.94
N GLU A 69 -16.82 12.95 -12.28
CA GLU A 69 -16.24 12.27 -13.45
C GLU A 69 -15.97 10.78 -13.24
N ALA A 70 -15.79 10.34 -11.99
CA ALA A 70 -15.37 8.99 -11.65
C ALA A 70 -16.35 7.89 -12.13
N PRO A 71 -15.85 6.70 -12.47
CA PRO A 71 -16.67 5.51 -12.75
C PRO A 71 -17.83 5.31 -11.76
N ARG A 72 -19.00 4.92 -12.29
CA ARG A 72 -20.21 4.66 -11.49
C ARG A 72 -20.28 3.26 -10.90
N LYS A 73 -19.37 2.36 -11.27
CA LYS A 73 -19.24 0.99 -10.75
C LYS A 73 -17.78 0.70 -10.46
N TRP A 74 -17.55 -0.02 -9.36
CA TRP A 74 -16.22 -0.37 -8.88
C TRP A 74 -16.17 -1.88 -8.68
N ASP A 75 -15.07 -2.52 -9.05
CA ASP A 75 -14.79 -3.86 -8.54
C ASP A 75 -14.29 -3.76 -7.11
N ILE A 76 -13.47 -2.75 -6.82
CA ILE A 76 -12.90 -2.51 -5.49
C ILE A 76 -12.96 -1.01 -5.20
N LEU A 77 -13.52 -0.62 -4.06
CA LEU A 77 -13.47 0.75 -3.54
C LEU A 77 -12.66 0.77 -2.24
N ILE A 78 -11.63 1.62 -2.18
CA ILE A 78 -10.79 1.83 -1.00
C ILE A 78 -11.17 3.16 -0.33
N ILE A 79 -11.51 3.08 0.95
CA ILE A 79 -11.82 4.22 1.81
C ILE A 79 -10.76 4.30 2.93
N PRO A 80 -9.67 5.07 2.73
CA PRO A 80 -8.63 5.25 3.74
C PRO A 80 -9.10 6.12 4.92
N GLY A 81 -8.29 6.13 5.98
CA GLY A 81 -8.41 7.03 7.11
C GLY A 81 -7.38 8.15 7.10
N GLY A 82 -6.86 8.43 8.29
CA GLY A 82 -6.04 9.59 8.63
C GLY A 82 -6.84 10.69 9.34
N PRO A 83 -6.15 11.77 9.79
CA PRO A 83 -6.76 12.88 10.53
C PRO A 83 -7.95 13.52 9.82
N GLY A 84 -7.91 13.59 8.48
CA GLY A 84 -8.98 14.16 7.66
C GLY A 84 -10.32 13.42 7.75
N ALA A 85 -10.33 12.12 8.07
CA ALA A 85 -11.56 11.33 8.07
C ALA A 85 -12.61 11.85 9.08
N THR A 86 -12.18 12.53 10.14
CA THR A 86 -13.10 13.09 11.15
C THR A 86 -13.95 14.26 10.63
N PRO A 87 -13.38 15.36 10.07
CA PRO A 87 -14.19 16.38 9.42
C PRO A 87 -14.87 15.87 8.13
N TYR A 88 -14.23 15.01 7.34
CA TYR A 88 -14.82 14.55 6.07
C TYR A 88 -16.00 13.58 6.25
N ALA A 89 -16.10 12.85 7.35
CA ALA A 89 -17.31 12.09 7.69
C ALA A 89 -18.52 12.96 8.10
N LYS A 90 -18.34 14.28 8.19
CA LYS A 90 -19.42 15.28 8.32
C LYS A 90 -19.62 16.09 7.03
N ASN A 91 -18.85 15.82 5.98
CA ASN A 91 -18.93 16.51 4.70
C ASN A 91 -19.97 15.80 3.80
N GLU A 92 -21.13 16.41 3.61
CA GLU A 92 -22.23 15.82 2.84
C GLU A 92 -21.84 15.40 1.42
N LYS A 93 -21.01 16.20 0.72
CA LYS A 93 -20.54 15.86 -0.65
C LYS A 93 -19.74 14.56 -0.64
N LEU A 94 -18.76 14.44 0.25
CA LEU A 94 -17.92 13.24 0.33
C LEU A 94 -18.69 12.03 0.86
N VAL A 95 -19.52 12.19 1.88
CA VAL A 95 -20.32 11.07 2.44
C VAL A 95 -21.35 10.56 1.43
N SER A 96 -22.05 11.46 0.72
CA SER A 96 -23.00 11.08 -0.33
C SER A 96 -22.31 10.37 -1.50
N TYR A 97 -21.14 10.86 -1.92
CA TYR A 97 -20.32 10.18 -2.92
C TYR A 97 -19.86 8.80 -2.45
N ALA A 98 -19.27 8.72 -1.24
CA ALA A 98 -18.78 7.48 -0.66
C ALA A 98 -19.90 6.44 -0.53
N ARG A 99 -21.11 6.86 -0.13
CA ARG A 99 -22.30 6.00 -0.10
C ARG A 99 -22.64 5.44 -1.49
N ALA A 100 -22.81 6.31 -2.49
CA ALA A 100 -23.20 5.89 -3.84
C ALA A 100 -22.11 5.00 -4.50
N ALA A 101 -20.83 5.32 -4.29
CA ALA A 101 -19.72 4.52 -4.76
C ALA A 101 -19.67 3.15 -4.08
N ALA A 102 -19.85 3.10 -2.75
CA ALA A 102 -19.85 1.86 -1.97
C ALA A 102 -21.06 0.97 -2.26
N GLU A 103 -22.25 1.53 -2.49
CA GLU A 103 -23.43 0.79 -2.96
C GLU A 103 -23.14 0.09 -4.29
N ASN A 104 -22.47 0.77 -5.24
CA ASN A 104 -22.13 0.26 -6.58
C ASN A 104 -20.76 -0.47 -6.67
N ALA A 105 -20.07 -0.70 -5.56
CA ALA A 105 -18.84 -1.47 -5.50
C ALA A 105 -19.11 -2.98 -5.30
N THR A 106 -18.35 -3.85 -5.97
CA THR A 106 -18.38 -5.31 -5.70
C THR A 106 -17.81 -5.62 -4.32
N ASP A 107 -16.65 -5.02 -3.98
CA ASP A 107 -16.02 -5.08 -2.67
C ASP A 107 -15.60 -3.68 -2.19
N VAL A 108 -15.73 -3.43 -0.88
CA VAL A 108 -15.34 -2.16 -0.24
C VAL A 108 -14.33 -2.44 0.86
N LEU A 109 -13.13 -1.90 0.73
CA LEU A 109 -12.02 -2.01 1.67
C LEU A 109 -11.85 -0.69 2.40
N THR A 110 -11.90 -0.70 3.73
CA THR A 110 -11.61 0.47 4.54
C THR A 110 -10.58 0.18 5.62
N VAL A 111 -9.75 1.18 5.89
CA VAL A 111 -8.61 1.08 6.79
C VAL A 111 -8.68 2.25 7.76
N CYS A 112 -8.32 1.98 9.02
CA CYS A 112 -8.18 2.97 10.07
C CYS A 112 -9.46 3.79 10.26
N THR A 113 -9.33 5.11 10.41
CA THR A 113 -10.45 6.04 10.55
C THR A 113 -11.31 6.15 9.29
N GLY A 114 -10.99 5.47 8.17
CA GLY A 114 -11.89 5.33 7.03
C GLY A 114 -13.22 4.66 7.41
N GLY A 115 -13.20 3.80 8.44
CA GLY A 115 -14.41 3.23 9.04
C GLY A 115 -15.39 4.28 9.59
N ARG A 116 -14.93 5.50 9.89
CA ARG A 116 -15.79 6.65 10.24
C ARG A 116 -16.48 7.24 9.02
N ILE A 117 -15.79 7.37 7.88
CA ILE A 117 -16.41 7.82 6.62
C ILE A 117 -17.45 6.79 6.16
N LEU A 118 -17.10 5.49 6.17
CA LEU A 118 -18.02 4.43 5.77
C LEU A 118 -19.18 4.29 6.77
N GLY A 119 -18.94 4.43 8.08
CA GLY A 119 -19.98 4.49 9.10
C GLY A 119 -20.98 5.63 8.87
N ALA A 120 -20.50 6.83 8.50
CA ALA A 120 -21.34 7.99 8.19
C ALA A 120 -22.29 7.78 7.00
N THR A 121 -22.03 6.80 6.12
CA THR A 121 -22.96 6.44 5.04
C THR A 121 -24.21 5.68 5.51
N GLY A 122 -24.16 5.07 6.71
CA GLY A 122 -25.16 4.13 7.23
C GLY A 122 -25.10 2.72 6.61
N LEU A 123 -24.16 2.43 5.71
CA LEU A 123 -24.07 1.14 5.01
C LEU A 123 -23.51 0.00 5.87
N LEU A 124 -22.90 0.32 7.02
CA LEU A 124 -22.42 -0.66 8.00
C LEU A 124 -23.47 -1.03 9.06
N ASP A 125 -24.66 -0.45 9.04
CA ASP A 125 -25.69 -0.75 10.04
C ASP A 125 -26.07 -2.23 10.01
N GLY A 126 -26.00 -2.88 11.17
CA GLY A 126 -26.18 -4.33 11.34
C GLY A 126 -25.02 -5.20 10.86
N LYS A 127 -23.94 -4.62 10.32
CA LYS A 127 -22.75 -5.31 9.80
C LYS A 127 -21.64 -5.42 10.84
N SER A 128 -20.86 -6.48 10.73
CA SER A 128 -19.66 -6.70 11.54
C SER A 128 -18.51 -5.85 10.97
N ALA A 129 -17.83 -5.08 11.82
CA ALA A 129 -16.77 -4.17 11.38
C ALA A 129 -15.69 -3.94 12.46
N THR A 130 -14.51 -3.48 12.05
CA THR A 130 -13.44 -2.98 12.94
C THR A 130 -12.87 -1.66 12.41
N THR A 131 -12.05 -1.00 13.23
CA THR A 131 -11.36 0.26 12.93
C THR A 131 -10.14 0.38 13.86
N ASN A 132 -9.29 1.39 13.67
CA ASN A 132 -8.05 1.50 14.42
C ASN A 132 -8.28 1.66 15.93
N LYS A 133 -7.44 1.03 16.74
CA LYS A 133 -7.67 0.79 18.16
C LYS A 133 -7.71 2.08 18.97
N ILE A 134 -6.87 3.05 18.61
CA ILE A 134 -6.82 4.38 19.24
C ILE A 134 -8.13 5.17 19.08
N ARG A 135 -8.90 4.94 18.00
CA ARG A 135 -10.18 5.64 17.75
C ARG A 135 -11.40 4.73 17.85
N PHE A 136 -11.21 3.46 18.17
CA PHE A 136 -12.28 2.45 18.18
C PHE A 136 -13.48 2.89 19.03
N ASN A 137 -13.27 3.20 20.32
CA ASN A 137 -14.37 3.59 21.23
C ASN A 137 -15.09 4.88 20.77
N GLU A 138 -14.36 5.83 20.17
CA GLU A 138 -14.89 7.10 19.65
C GLU A 138 -15.75 6.88 18.40
N ILE A 139 -15.32 6.00 17.48
CA ILE A 139 -16.04 5.63 16.27
C ILE A 139 -17.25 4.74 16.61
N ALA A 140 -17.06 3.74 17.49
CA ALA A 140 -18.09 2.80 17.88
C ALA A 140 -19.29 3.49 18.57
N ALA A 141 -19.02 4.45 19.47
CA ALA A 141 -20.06 5.26 20.09
C ALA A 141 -20.79 6.18 19.09
N THR A 142 -20.14 6.57 17.99
CA THR A 142 -20.75 7.41 16.94
C THR A 142 -21.71 6.60 16.05
N TYR A 143 -21.41 5.32 15.81
CA TYR A 143 -22.19 4.44 14.91
C TYR A 143 -22.64 3.16 15.65
N PRO A 144 -23.58 3.26 16.61
CA PRO A 144 -23.96 2.16 17.51
C PRO A 144 -24.73 1.02 16.83
N ASN A 145 -25.26 1.23 15.62
CA ASN A 145 -25.95 0.20 14.85
C ASN A 145 -24.99 -0.81 14.18
N VAL A 146 -23.70 -0.48 14.11
CA VAL A 146 -22.65 -1.35 13.54
C VAL A 146 -22.17 -2.31 14.63
N LYS A 147 -21.98 -3.59 14.29
CA LYS A 147 -21.50 -4.64 15.20
C LYS A 147 -19.96 -4.58 15.27
N TRP A 148 -19.45 -3.60 16.00
CA TRP A 148 -18.01 -3.37 16.12
C TRP A 148 -17.29 -4.52 16.85
N VAL A 149 -16.19 -5.01 16.27
CA VAL A 149 -15.36 -6.10 16.80
C VAL A 149 -14.01 -5.52 17.27
N PRO A 150 -13.81 -5.29 18.58
CA PRO A 150 -12.66 -4.51 19.09
C PRO A 150 -11.31 -5.18 18.86
N HIS A 151 -11.25 -6.51 19.03
CA HIS A 151 -10.04 -7.30 18.92
C HIS A 151 -9.62 -7.52 17.46
N ALA A 152 -10.56 -7.67 16.54
CA ALA A 152 -10.29 -7.98 15.14
C ALA A 152 -9.35 -6.99 14.44
N ARG A 153 -8.27 -7.52 13.87
CA ARG A 153 -7.33 -6.81 13.01
C ARG A 153 -8.00 -6.37 11.72
N TRP A 154 -8.73 -7.28 11.08
CA TRP A 154 -9.72 -6.97 10.03
C TRP A 154 -11.00 -7.81 10.20
N VAL A 155 -12.11 -7.31 9.68
CA VAL A 155 -13.40 -8.00 9.62
C VAL A 155 -13.91 -7.97 8.19
N GLU A 156 -14.40 -9.13 7.72
CA GLU A 156 -15.14 -9.29 6.48
C GLU A 156 -16.61 -9.62 6.78
N ASP A 157 -17.56 -8.76 6.36
CA ASP A 157 -19.00 -9.03 6.37
C ASP A 157 -19.55 -8.90 4.94
N GLY A 158 -19.57 -10.01 4.21
CA GLY A 158 -20.00 -10.05 2.81
C GLY A 158 -19.04 -9.29 1.90
N LYS A 159 -19.41 -8.06 1.49
CA LYS A 159 -18.56 -7.18 0.67
C LYS A 159 -17.81 -6.12 1.47
N TRP A 160 -18.06 -6.03 2.77
CA TRP A 160 -17.49 -5.02 3.66
C TRP A 160 -16.21 -5.57 4.30
N TRP A 161 -15.07 -5.10 3.83
CA TRP A 161 -13.76 -5.37 4.42
C TRP A 161 -13.34 -4.14 5.22
N THR A 162 -13.17 -4.30 6.52
CA THR A 162 -12.81 -3.23 7.44
C THR A 162 -11.57 -3.64 8.21
N SER A 163 -10.62 -2.75 8.43
CA SER A 163 -9.36 -3.05 9.13
C SER A 163 -8.96 -1.95 10.10
N SER A 164 -8.04 -2.32 11.00
CA SER A 164 -7.50 -1.46 12.06
C SER A 164 -6.49 -0.46 11.49
N GLY A 165 -5.34 -0.22 12.12
CA GLY A 165 -4.32 0.68 11.61
C GLY A 165 -3.62 0.20 10.32
N VAL A 166 -2.57 0.91 9.92
CA VAL A 166 -1.97 0.78 8.58
C VAL A 166 -1.55 -0.65 8.24
N SER A 167 -0.96 -1.36 9.19
CA SER A 167 -0.46 -2.73 9.01
C SER A 167 -1.59 -3.73 8.83
N ALA A 168 -2.68 -3.56 9.59
CA ALA A 168 -3.90 -4.34 9.41
C ALA A 168 -4.50 -4.13 8.02
N GLY A 169 -4.33 -2.95 7.42
CA GLY A 169 -4.72 -2.66 6.03
C GLY A 169 -3.89 -3.42 4.98
N LEU A 170 -2.58 -3.59 5.19
CA LEU A 170 -1.73 -4.45 4.35
C LEU A 170 -2.12 -5.93 4.47
N ASP A 171 -2.33 -6.41 5.70
CA ASP A 171 -2.71 -7.79 5.98
C ASP A 171 -4.10 -8.13 5.43
N MET A 172 -5.06 -7.20 5.56
CA MET A 172 -6.36 -7.26 4.89
C MET A 172 -6.21 -7.34 3.37
N GLY A 173 -5.26 -6.61 2.77
CA GLY A 173 -4.93 -6.71 1.35
C GLY A 173 -4.45 -8.11 0.95
N HIS A 174 -3.59 -8.73 1.77
CA HIS A 174 -3.16 -10.12 1.58
C HIS A 174 -4.35 -11.09 1.65
N ALA A 175 -5.16 -10.99 2.71
CA ALA A 175 -6.33 -11.85 2.94
C ALA A 175 -7.38 -11.70 1.82
N TYR A 176 -7.61 -10.48 1.35
CA TYR A 176 -8.48 -10.18 0.21
C TYR A 176 -8.01 -10.88 -1.06
N VAL A 177 -6.71 -10.76 -1.40
CA VAL A 177 -6.15 -11.45 -2.58
C VAL A 177 -6.22 -12.97 -2.40
N ALA A 178 -5.93 -13.48 -1.20
CA ALA A 178 -5.99 -14.91 -0.91
C ALA A 178 -7.41 -15.47 -1.14
N LYS A 179 -8.45 -14.70 -0.77
CA LYS A 179 -9.85 -15.09 -0.97
C LYS A 179 -10.33 -14.98 -2.42
N LYS A 180 -9.93 -13.94 -3.15
CA LYS A 180 -10.45 -13.62 -4.50
C LYS A 180 -9.65 -14.24 -5.65
N PHE A 181 -8.35 -14.43 -5.44
CA PHE A 181 -7.40 -14.95 -6.45
C PHE A 181 -6.67 -16.23 -6.01
N GLY A 182 -6.80 -16.63 -4.75
CA GLY A 182 -6.24 -17.87 -4.20
C GLY A 182 -5.02 -17.63 -3.32
N ALA A 183 -4.83 -18.48 -2.31
CA ALA A 183 -3.73 -18.36 -1.35
C ALA A 183 -2.34 -18.41 -2.00
N GLU A 184 -2.18 -19.15 -3.10
CA GLU A 184 -0.93 -19.18 -3.87
C GLU A 184 -0.63 -17.82 -4.53
N ALA A 185 -1.64 -17.14 -5.07
CA ALA A 185 -1.49 -15.79 -5.63
C ALA A 185 -1.04 -14.78 -4.55
N ALA A 186 -1.69 -14.80 -3.38
CA ALA A 186 -1.33 -13.94 -2.25
C ALA A 186 0.08 -14.24 -1.72
N THR A 187 0.44 -15.53 -1.59
CA THR A 187 1.78 -15.98 -1.18
C THR A 187 2.86 -15.55 -2.19
N ARG A 188 2.57 -15.68 -3.49
CA ARG A 188 3.49 -15.28 -4.56
C ARG A 188 3.71 -13.77 -4.56
N ILE A 189 2.65 -12.97 -4.40
CA ILE A 189 2.75 -11.51 -4.26
C ILE A 189 3.54 -11.14 -3.01
N ALA A 190 3.22 -11.72 -1.84
CA ALA A 190 3.91 -11.48 -0.57
C ALA A 190 5.43 -11.74 -0.67
N ARG A 191 5.83 -12.84 -1.32
CA ARG A 191 7.24 -13.15 -1.61
C ARG A 191 7.89 -12.17 -2.58
N THR A 192 7.17 -11.68 -3.59
CA THR A 192 7.71 -10.73 -4.58
C THR A 192 7.95 -9.35 -3.99
N ILE A 193 7.10 -8.88 -3.07
CA ILE A 193 7.28 -7.60 -2.36
C ILE A 193 8.07 -7.73 -1.06
N GLU A 194 8.40 -8.96 -0.64
CA GLU A 194 9.04 -9.29 0.64
C GLU A 194 8.23 -8.73 1.85
N TYR A 195 6.91 -8.96 1.82
CA TYR A 195 5.98 -8.62 2.91
C TYR A 195 5.60 -9.82 3.77
N VAL A 196 5.82 -9.73 5.09
CA VAL A 196 5.41 -10.74 6.08
C VAL A 196 3.99 -10.43 6.56
N ALA A 197 2.99 -10.96 5.87
CA ALA A 197 1.59 -10.81 6.27
C ALA A 197 1.22 -11.73 7.45
N THR A 198 0.40 -11.24 8.37
CA THR A 198 -0.39 -12.17 9.21
C THR A 198 -1.59 -12.69 8.42
N THR A 199 -1.90 -13.96 8.62
CA THR A 199 -3.07 -14.63 8.02
C THR A 199 -4.24 -14.76 8.99
N ASP A 200 -4.04 -14.45 10.27
CA ASP A 200 -5.10 -14.32 11.27
C ASP A 200 -5.52 -12.85 11.39
N GLY A 201 -6.82 -12.62 11.18
CA GLY A 201 -7.47 -11.32 11.30
C GLY A 201 -8.33 -11.16 12.56
N SER A 202 -8.52 -12.25 13.33
CA SER A 202 -9.38 -12.26 14.51
C SER A 202 -8.77 -11.49 15.69
N GLU A 203 -7.45 -11.51 15.84
CA GLU A 203 -6.74 -10.82 16.91
C GLU A 203 -5.77 -9.76 16.36
N ASP A 204 -5.76 -8.60 17.03
CA ASP A 204 -4.84 -7.51 16.76
C ASP A 204 -3.99 -7.25 18.01
N PRO A 205 -2.65 -7.23 17.91
CA PRO A 205 -1.76 -7.01 19.07
C PRO A 205 -1.92 -5.62 19.71
N PHE A 206 -2.63 -4.69 19.08
CA PHE A 206 -2.96 -3.37 19.63
C PHE A 206 -4.37 -3.32 20.26
N ALA A 207 -5.12 -4.43 20.29
CA ALA A 207 -6.48 -4.48 20.82
C ALA A 207 -6.61 -4.04 22.29
N GLU A 208 -5.58 -4.23 23.11
CA GLU A 208 -5.54 -3.77 24.52
C GLU A 208 -5.68 -2.23 24.65
N ILE A 209 -5.38 -1.47 23.60
CA ILE A 209 -5.63 -0.01 23.56
C ILE A 209 -7.14 0.31 23.66
N THR A 210 -8.01 -0.64 23.32
CA THR A 210 -9.48 -0.46 23.43
C THR A 210 -10.01 -0.64 24.86
N THR A 211 -9.31 -1.38 25.72
CA THR A 211 -9.75 -1.76 27.07
C THR A 211 -9.16 -0.89 28.19
N GLY A 212 -8.20 -0.01 27.89
CA GLY A 212 -7.64 0.97 28.81
C GLY A 212 -7.52 2.36 28.18
N SER A 213 -7.47 3.40 29.01
CA SER A 213 -6.99 4.70 28.51
C SER A 213 -5.56 4.51 27.98
N PRO A 214 -5.19 5.06 26.80
CA PRO A 214 -3.79 5.04 26.38
C PRO A 214 -2.96 5.62 27.53
N ALA A 215 -1.88 4.90 27.89
CA ALA A 215 -1.02 5.29 29.00
C ALA A 215 -0.67 6.78 28.85
N PRO A 216 -0.92 7.62 29.87
CA PRO A 216 -0.74 9.06 29.75
C PRO A 216 0.67 9.29 29.24
N ALA A 217 0.79 10.03 28.14
CA ALA A 217 2.08 10.29 27.54
C ALA A 217 3.00 10.84 28.62
N ALA A 218 4.03 10.08 28.99
CA ALA A 218 5.18 10.64 29.70
C ALA A 218 5.55 11.90 28.91
N SER A 219 5.54 13.04 29.58
CA SER A 219 5.67 14.34 28.92
C SER A 219 7.02 14.37 28.23
N LEU A 220 7.02 14.08 26.93
CA LEU A 220 8.20 14.23 26.10
C LEU A 220 8.60 15.69 26.25
N PRO A 221 9.87 15.98 26.63
CA PRO A 221 10.27 17.34 26.94
C PRO A 221 9.94 18.24 25.74
N PRO A 222 9.38 19.43 25.97
CA PRO A 222 9.08 20.34 24.87
C PRO A 222 10.37 20.61 24.12
N VAL A 223 10.45 20.14 22.87
CA VAL A 223 11.65 20.34 22.06
C VAL A 223 11.75 21.81 21.74
N SER A 224 12.98 22.33 21.83
CA SER A 224 13.34 23.67 21.41
C SER A 224 12.90 23.92 19.96
N ALA A 225 12.89 25.18 19.52
CA ALA A 225 12.66 25.55 18.13
C ALA A 225 13.85 25.12 17.22
N GLU A 226 14.03 23.81 17.06
CA GLU A 226 15.03 23.21 16.18
C GLU A 226 14.64 23.36 14.71
N ALA A 227 15.65 23.47 13.85
CA ALA A 227 15.43 23.50 12.41
C ALA A 227 14.72 22.22 11.91
N PRO A 228 13.83 22.33 10.89
CA PRO A 228 13.16 21.18 10.31
C PRO A 228 14.13 20.08 9.85
N ILE A 229 13.73 18.82 9.98
CA ILE A 229 14.46 17.69 9.39
C ILE A 229 14.10 17.65 7.90
N ARG A 230 15.07 17.89 7.01
CA ARG A 230 14.83 17.86 5.56
C ARG A 230 15.06 16.46 5.02
N VAL A 231 14.02 15.86 4.46
CA VAL A 231 14.03 14.50 3.90
C VAL A 231 13.90 14.56 2.38
N GLY A 232 14.96 14.20 1.66
CA GLY A 232 14.92 14.04 0.21
C GLY A 232 14.42 12.64 -0.15
N VAL A 233 13.49 12.51 -1.08
CA VAL A 233 12.98 11.22 -1.57
C VAL A 233 13.22 11.11 -3.08
N ILE A 234 14.06 10.17 -3.50
CA ILE A 234 14.33 9.92 -4.92
C ILE A 234 13.15 9.15 -5.54
N LEU A 235 12.53 9.74 -6.57
CA LEU A 235 11.45 9.13 -7.35
C LEU A 235 11.89 8.91 -8.80
N PHE A 236 11.40 7.83 -9.40
CA PHE A 236 11.62 7.46 -10.80
C PHE A 236 10.46 6.62 -11.31
N ASN A 237 10.31 6.50 -12.64
CA ASN A 237 9.25 5.69 -13.22
C ASN A 237 9.45 4.20 -12.89
N ASN A 238 8.38 3.50 -12.52
CA ASN A 238 8.37 2.16 -11.94
C ASN A 238 9.13 2.07 -10.60
N VAL A 239 9.02 3.11 -9.76
CA VAL A 239 9.35 3.05 -8.32
C VAL A 239 8.28 2.22 -7.58
N THR A 240 8.70 1.46 -6.57
CA THR A 240 7.80 0.84 -5.60
C THR A 240 7.44 1.88 -4.54
N THR A 241 6.19 2.32 -4.48
CA THR A 241 5.77 3.39 -3.56
C THR A 241 6.06 3.06 -2.09
N LEU A 242 5.84 1.79 -1.72
CA LEU A 242 5.96 1.33 -0.35
C LEU A 242 7.42 1.32 0.17
N ASP A 243 8.41 1.24 -0.73
CA ASP A 243 9.84 1.22 -0.38
C ASP A 243 10.30 2.54 0.26
N PHE A 244 9.80 3.70 -0.18
CA PHE A 244 10.09 4.97 0.51
C PHE A 244 9.09 5.24 1.63
N MET A 245 7.84 4.82 1.48
CA MET A 245 6.81 5.07 2.49
C MET A 245 7.08 4.36 3.82
N GLY A 246 7.68 3.17 3.80
CA GLY A 246 8.05 2.45 5.02
C GLY A 246 8.89 3.27 6.00
N PRO A 247 10.12 3.68 5.63
CA PRO A 247 10.93 4.56 6.46
C PRO A 247 10.31 5.96 6.63
N ALA A 248 9.68 6.53 5.60
CA ALA A 248 9.06 7.86 5.70
C ALA A 248 7.93 7.91 6.73
N THR A 249 7.14 6.84 6.91
CA THR A 249 6.07 6.74 7.92
C THR A 249 6.64 6.82 9.34
N TYR A 250 7.86 6.34 9.58
CA TYR A 250 8.53 6.53 10.87
C TYR A 250 9.05 7.96 11.06
N LEU A 251 9.53 8.59 9.99
CA LEU A 251 10.06 9.95 10.03
C LEU A 251 8.94 10.99 10.20
N GLU A 252 7.79 10.83 9.57
CA GLU A 252 6.69 11.80 9.67
C GLU A 252 6.17 11.96 11.11
N PHE A 253 6.02 10.86 11.84
CA PHE A 253 5.50 10.88 13.20
C PHE A 253 6.49 11.49 14.20
N ILE A 254 7.76 11.74 13.83
CA ILE A 254 8.68 12.56 14.63
C ILE A 254 8.06 13.93 14.89
N GLN A 255 7.37 14.54 13.91
CA GLN A 255 6.70 15.82 14.11
C GLN A 255 5.58 15.73 15.15
N THR A 256 4.80 14.65 15.15
CA THR A 256 3.73 14.41 16.12
C THR A 256 4.26 14.06 17.52
N MET A 257 5.38 13.35 17.61
CA MET A 257 5.95 12.91 18.90
C MET A 257 6.83 13.97 19.56
N LEU A 258 7.63 14.70 18.78
CA LEU A 258 8.66 15.62 19.26
C LEU A 258 8.36 17.09 18.93
N GLY A 259 7.32 17.41 18.16
CA GLY A 259 7.02 18.79 17.74
C GLY A 259 7.99 19.37 16.71
N ARG A 260 9.07 18.66 16.37
CA ARG A 260 10.06 19.07 15.37
C ARG A 260 9.55 18.78 13.96
N LYS A 261 9.44 19.84 13.14
CA LYS A 261 8.94 19.73 11.76
C LYS A 261 9.78 18.77 10.92
N VAL A 262 9.14 17.98 10.08
CA VAL A 262 9.80 17.14 9.06
C VAL A 262 9.31 17.57 7.67
N GLU A 263 10.25 17.81 6.75
CA GLU A 263 9.98 18.37 5.43
C GLU A 263 10.42 17.39 4.34
N PHE A 264 9.45 16.68 3.76
CA PHE A 264 9.68 15.78 2.63
C PHE A 264 9.73 16.55 1.31
N THR A 265 10.78 16.32 0.52
CA THR A 265 10.91 16.83 -0.84
C THR A 265 11.01 15.66 -1.82
N ALA A 266 10.10 15.62 -2.78
CA ALA A 266 10.04 14.61 -3.83
C ALA A 266 10.92 15.03 -5.02
N ILE A 267 11.92 14.22 -5.35
CA ILE A 267 12.98 14.56 -6.31
C ILE A 267 13.00 13.54 -7.44
N ALA A 268 12.82 13.96 -8.69
CA ALA A 268 12.95 13.10 -9.87
C ALA A 268 13.76 13.80 -10.96
N GLU A 269 14.09 13.10 -12.05
CA GLU A 269 14.79 13.70 -13.21
C GLU A 269 14.12 15.00 -13.68
N LYS A 270 12.78 15.03 -13.66
CA LYS A 270 11.94 16.19 -13.92
C LYS A 270 10.88 16.32 -12.83
N ALA A 271 10.53 17.54 -12.45
CA ALA A 271 9.37 17.80 -11.59
C ALA A 271 8.06 17.42 -12.31
N GLY A 272 7.01 17.16 -11.54
CA GLY A 272 5.70 16.76 -12.04
C GLY A 272 5.41 15.26 -11.85
N ALA A 273 4.59 14.69 -12.73
CA ALA A 273 4.11 13.32 -12.60
C ALA A 273 5.23 12.27 -12.76
N VAL A 274 5.33 11.35 -11.81
CA VAL A 274 6.19 10.17 -11.85
C VAL A 274 5.30 8.93 -11.73
N GLN A 275 5.44 7.98 -12.66
CA GLN A 275 4.58 6.81 -12.71
C GLN A 275 5.11 5.70 -11.80
N PRO A 276 4.47 5.34 -10.67
CA PRO A 276 4.79 4.11 -9.92
C PRO A 276 4.34 2.87 -10.70
N LEU A 277 4.68 1.67 -10.22
CA LEU A 277 4.57 0.43 -11.00
C LEU A 277 3.20 0.18 -11.66
N ASN A 278 2.08 0.13 -10.90
CA ASN A 278 0.72 0.09 -11.48
C ASN A 278 -0.30 0.95 -10.69
N LEU A 279 0.14 2.04 -10.07
CA LEU A 279 -0.72 2.95 -9.30
C LEU A 279 -0.87 4.31 -9.99
N VAL A 280 -1.70 5.20 -9.46
CA VAL A 280 -1.80 6.58 -9.99
C VAL A 280 -0.46 7.33 -9.83
N PRO A 281 -0.16 8.32 -10.70
CA PRO A 281 1.12 9.04 -10.63
C PRO A 281 1.38 9.72 -9.28
N LEU A 282 2.61 9.56 -8.80
CA LEU A 282 3.19 10.37 -7.73
C LEU A 282 3.62 11.74 -8.29
N HIS A 283 3.86 12.72 -7.43
CA HIS A 283 4.31 14.05 -7.83
C HIS A 283 5.71 14.37 -7.30
N ALA A 284 6.68 14.52 -8.20
CA ALA A 284 7.99 15.08 -7.90
C ALA A 284 7.89 16.61 -7.79
N THR A 285 8.14 17.14 -6.59
CA THR A 285 8.07 18.56 -6.27
C THR A 285 9.18 19.38 -6.92
N VAL A 286 10.33 18.77 -7.21
CA VAL A 286 11.51 19.42 -7.80
C VAL A 286 12.21 18.47 -8.77
N SER A 287 12.90 19.03 -9.77
CA SER A 287 13.81 18.23 -10.61
C SER A 287 15.18 18.08 -9.93
N MET A 288 15.92 17.02 -10.30
CA MET A 288 17.32 16.83 -9.88
C MET A 288 18.22 18.02 -10.24
N ASP A 289 17.96 18.68 -11.39
CA ASP A 289 18.71 19.86 -11.82
C ASP A 289 18.44 21.10 -10.93
N GLN A 290 17.33 21.11 -10.16
CA GLN A 290 16.95 22.17 -9.22
C GLN A 290 17.23 21.82 -7.75
N ALA A 291 17.23 20.53 -7.41
CA ALA A 291 17.33 20.01 -6.05
C ALA A 291 18.78 19.99 -5.52
N SER A 292 19.38 21.18 -5.36
CA SER A 292 20.78 21.38 -4.98
C SER A 292 21.06 21.43 -3.47
N GLN A 293 20.01 21.46 -2.65
CA GLN A 293 20.09 21.54 -1.19
C GLN A 293 20.62 20.25 -0.55
N GLU A 294 21.20 20.40 0.64
CA GLU A 294 21.59 19.27 1.50
C GLU A 294 20.38 18.65 2.20
N TRP A 295 20.44 17.34 2.44
CA TRP A 295 19.41 16.59 3.13
C TRP A 295 19.90 16.15 4.51
N ASP A 296 19.04 16.23 5.51
CA ASP A 296 19.30 15.54 6.77
C ASP A 296 19.17 14.03 6.56
N ILE A 297 18.19 13.62 5.75
CA ILE A 297 17.94 12.21 5.39
C ILE A 297 17.67 12.12 3.88
N LEU A 298 18.36 11.23 3.17
CA LEU A 298 18.04 10.89 1.77
C LEU A 298 17.47 9.47 1.68
N ILE A 299 16.26 9.33 1.12
CA ILE A 299 15.60 8.05 0.88
C ILE A 299 15.73 7.64 -0.59
N ILE A 300 16.28 6.45 -0.82
CA ILE A 300 16.48 5.84 -2.14
C ILE A 300 15.64 4.54 -2.21
N PRO A 301 14.39 4.59 -2.70
CA PRO A 301 13.54 3.41 -2.87
C PRO A 301 14.01 2.50 -4.02
N GLY A 302 13.42 1.31 -4.08
CA GLY A 302 13.55 0.38 -5.19
C GLY A 302 12.34 0.37 -6.13
N GLY A 303 12.10 -0.80 -6.71
CA GLY A 303 11.20 -1.03 -7.84
C GLY A 303 11.95 -1.32 -9.15
N PRO A 304 11.25 -1.79 -10.19
CA PRO A 304 11.86 -2.14 -11.48
C PRO A 304 12.63 -0.99 -12.15
N GLY A 305 12.21 0.27 -11.91
CA GLY A 305 12.86 1.46 -12.43
C GLY A 305 14.31 1.66 -11.97
N ALA A 306 14.72 1.03 -10.86
CA ALA A 306 16.09 1.09 -10.37
C ALA A 306 17.13 0.51 -11.36
N ILE A 307 16.71 -0.41 -12.24
CA ILE A 307 17.60 -1.05 -13.23
C ILE A 307 18.06 -0.06 -14.32
N PRO A 308 17.17 0.62 -15.07
CA PRO A 308 17.60 1.67 -16.00
C PRO A 308 18.19 2.89 -15.27
N PHE A 309 17.71 3.23 -14.06
CA PHE A 309 18.24 4.34 -13.28
C PHE A 309 19.73 4.17 -12.99
N ALA A 310 20.14 3.01 -12.45
CA ALA A 310 21.53 2.72 -12.10
C ALA A 310 22.49 2.60 -13.30
N LYS A 311 21.95 2.59 -14.54
CA LYS A 311 22.73 2.60 -15.78
C LYS A 311 22.86 3.99 -16.40
N ASN A 312 22.18 5.00 -15.85
CA ASN A 312 22.21 6.39 -16.35
C ASN A 312 23.12 7.25 -15.47
N GLU A 313 24.33 7.55 -15.97
CA GLU A 313 25.34 8.29 -15.19
C GLU A 313 24.87 9.69 -14.77
N LYS A 314 23.95 10.37 -15.48
CA LYS A 314 23.39 11.65 -15.02
C LYS A 314 22.60 11.46 -13.71
N LEU A 315 21.74 10.44 -13.66
CA LEU A 315 20.89 10.13 -12.51
C LEU A 315 21.74 9.61 -11.33
N VAL A 316 22.69 8.72 -11.61
CA VAL A 316 23.64 8.20 -10.60
C VAL A 316 24.53 9.31 -10.07
N SER A 317 25.04 10.22 -10.90
CA SER A 317 25.83 11.39 -10.46
C SER A 317 25.04 12.33 -9.55
N TYR A 318 23.74 12.56 -9.82
CA TYR A 318 22.90 13.32 -8.91
C TYR A 318 22.79 12.62 -7.55
N VAL A 319 22.44 11.33 -7.53
CA VAL A 319 22.30 10.57 -6.27
C VAL A 319 23.63 10.49 -5.52
N ARG A 320 24.76 10.35 -6.21
CA ARG A 320 26.11 10.39 -5.62
C ARG A 320 26.34 11.69 -4.86
N GLY A 321 26.19 12.85 -5.52
CA GLY A 321 26.41 14.16 -4.89
C GLY A 321 25.39 14.50 -3.78
N ALA A 322 24.14 14.05 -3.91
CA ALA A 322 23.14 14.19 -2.85
C ALA A 322 23.47 13.30 -1.64
N ALA A 323 23.82 12.03 -1.86
CA ALA A 323 24.15 11.06 -0.82
C ALA A 323 25.44 11.41 -0.07
N GLU A 324 26.46 11.95 -0.75
CA GLU A 324 27.69 12.46 -0.12
C GLU A 324 27.39 13.54 0.92
N LYS A 325 26.53 14.51 0.59
CA LYS A 325 26.14 15.65 1.45
C LYS A 325 25.09 15.31 2.50
N SER A 326 24.39 14.18 2.36
CA SER A 326 23.33 13.80 3.29
C SER A 326 23.89 13.29 4.62
N LYS A 327 23.25 13.62 5.75
CA LYS A 327 23.71 13.16 7.07
C LYS A 327 23.46 11.66 7.26
N ASP A 328 22.29 11.17 6.86
CA ASP A 328 21.93 9.76 6.76
C ASP A 328 21.35 9.44 5.38
N VAL A 329 21.57 8.22 4.89
CA VAL A 329 21.03 7.71 3.62
C VAL A 329 20.36 6.37 3.88
N LEU A 330 19.05 6.31 3.63
CA LEU A 330 18.21 5.14 3.81
C LEU A 330 17.85 4.60 2.43
N THR A 331 18.17 3.34 2.16
CA THR A 331 17.80 2.70 0.90
C THR A 331 17.09 1.37 1.13
N VAL A 332 16.08 1.12 0.31
CA VAL A 332 15.19 -0.03 0.43
C VAL A 332 15.17 -0.78 -0.89
N CYS A 333 15.10 -2.10 -0.81
CA CYS A 333 14.95 -2.99 -1.95
C CYS A 333 16.02 -2.78 -3.03
N THR A 334 15.63 -2.73 -4.31
CA THR A 334 16.53 -2.48 -5.45
C THR A 334 17.13 -1.07 -5.46
N GLY A 335 16.75 -0.18 -4.53
CA GLY A 335 17.47 1.08 -4.26
C GLY A 335 18.94 0.84 -3.93
N GLY A 336 19.27 -0.32 -3.33
CA GLY A 336 20.64 -0.77 -3.11
C GLY A 336 21.48 -0.88 -4.40
N ARG A 337 20.87 -1.12 -5.57
CA ARG A 337 21.56 -1.06 -6.88
C ARG A 337 21.82 0.38 -7.33
N ILE A 338 20.93 1.33 -7.03
CA ILE A 338 21.18 2.76 -7.29
C ILE A 338 22.32 3.25 -6.40
N LEU A 339 22.28 2.94 -5.10
CA LEU A 339 23.35 3.32 -4.17
C LEU A 339 24.68 2.63 -4.50
N GLY A 340 24.66 1.35 -4.89
CA GLY A 340 25.84 0.63 -5.37
C GLY A 340 26.50 1.29 -6.59
N ALA A 341 25.70 1.74 -7.57
CA ALA A 341 26.20 2.43 -8.76
C ALA A 341 26.88 3.78 -8.45
N THR A 342 26.62 4.40 -7.29
CA THR A 342 27.35 5.62 -6.89
C THR A 342 28.81 5.35 -6.55
N GLY A 343 29.16 4.13 -6.14
CA GLY A 343 30.48 3.75 -5.58
C GLY A 343 30.69 4.16 -4.11
N LEU A 344 29.77 4.89 -3.48
CA LEU A 344 29.93 5.44 -2.12
C LEU A 344 29.91 4.38 -1.01
N ILE A 345 29.36 3.19 -1.31
CA ILE A 345 29.30 2.05 -0.39
C ILE A 345 30.33 0.96 -0.70
N ASP A 346 31.31 1.22 -1.57
CA ASP A 346 32.48 0.35 -1.75
C ASP A 346 33.16 0.11 -0.36
N GLY A 347 33.40 -1.16 0.00
CA GLY A 347 33.94 -1.56 1.29
C GLY A 347 32.97 -1.47 2.48
N LYS A 348 31.75 -0.97 2.30
CA LYS A 348 30.72 -0.86 3.36
C LYS A 348 29.88 -2.12 3.46
N LYS A 349 29.38 -2.42 4.66
CA LYS A 349 28.36 -3.44 4.85
C LYS A 349 27.02 -2.91 4.32
N ALA A 350 26.33 -3.73 3.54
CA ALA A 350 25.02 -3.37 3.00
C ALA A 350 24.13 -4.61 2.81
N THR A 351 22.84 -4.43 2.63
CA THR A 351 21.95 -5.47 2.11
C THR A 351 20.97 -4.91 1.08
N THR A 352 20.24 -5.79 0.41
CA THR A 352 19.22 -5.49 -0.59
C THR A 352 18.23 -6.66 -0.64
N ASN A 353 17.16 -6.53 -1.42
CA ASN A 353 16.06 -7.48 -1.45
C ASN A 353 16.49 -8.87 -1.93
N LYS A 354 15.96 -9.91 -1.31
CA LYS A 354 16.41 -11.30 -1.48
C LYS A 354 16.19 -11.81 -2.90
N LEU A 355 15.10 -11.40 -3.54
CA LEU A 355 14.82 -11.77 -4.94
C LEU A 355 15.87 -11.25 -5.94
N ARG A 356 16.58 -10.14 -5.64
CA ARG A 356 17.62 -9.56 -6.53
C ARG A 356 19.02 -9.55 -5.94
N PHE A 357 19.20 -10.04 -4.72
CA PHE A 357 20.46 -9.97 -3.98
C PHE A 357 21.67 -10.47 -4.80
N LYS A 358 21.59 -11.67 -5.38
CA LYS A 358 22.70 -12.27 -6.14
C LYS A 358 23.05 -11.50 -7.43
N GLU A 359 22.06 -10.84 -8.03
CA GLU A 359 22.24 -10.01 -9.23
C GLU A 359 22.98 -8.71 -8.86
N ILE A 360 22.49 -8.02 -7.83
CA ILE A 360 23.05 -6.74 -7.36
C ILE A 360 24.45 -6.95 -6.73
N ALA A 361 24.64 -8.01 -5.95
CA ALA A 361 25.93 -8.33 -5.34
C ALA A 361 27.02 -8.65 -6.37
N LYS A 362 26.64 -9.23 -7.52
CA LYS A 362 27.55 -9.48 -8.63
C LYS A 362 27.93 -8.19 -9.38
N ASP A 363 26.99 -7.27 -9.55
CA ASP A 363 27.24 -5.98 -10.22
C ASP A 363 28.14 -5.05 -9.37
N PHE A 364 28.03 -5.12 -8.04
CA PHE A 364 28.79 -4.26 -7.10
C PHE A 364 29.64 -5.10 -6.12
N PRO A 365 30.67 -5.83 -6.59
CA PRO A 365 31.39 -6.84 -5.82
C PRO A 365 32.33 -6.27 -4.74
N LYS A 366 32.53 -4.95 -4.70
CA LYS A 366 33.33 -4.27 -3.67
C LYS A 366 32.54 -3.94 -2.41
N VAL A 367 31.21 -4.01 -2.45
CA VAL A 367 30.34 -3.78 -1.29
C VAL A 367 30.27 -5.08 -0.49
N ASN A 368 30.36 -4.99 0.84
CA ASN A 368 30.30 -6.14 1.74
C ASN A 368 28.84 -6.57 1.98
N TRP A 369 28.23 -7.18 0.97
CA TRP A 369 26.81 -7.55 0.99
C TRP A 369 26.48 -8.65 2.02
N ILE A 370 25.49 -8.40 2.88
CA ILE A 370 25.03 -9.31 3.92
C ILE A 370 23.71 -9.97 3.49
N GLU A 371 23.78 -11.16 2.90
CA GLU A 371 22.63 -11.85 2.28
C GLU A 371 21.46 -12.06 3.23
N LYS A 372 21.74 -12.46 4.47
CA LYS A 372 20.71 -12.79 5.46
C LYS A 372 20.05 -11.60 6.14
N ALA A 373 20.66 -10.41 6.11
CA ALA A 373 20.18 -9.28 6.90
C ALA A 373 18.85 -8.72 6.38
N ARG A 374 17.90 -8.44 7.28
CA ARG A 374 16.72 -7.61 6.96
C ARG A 374 17.19 -6.21 6.60
N TRP A 375 17.99 -5.59 7.47
CA TRP A 375 18.66 -4.31 7.23
C TRP A 375 20.07 -4.28 7.81
N VAL A 376 20.88 -3.34 7.32
CA VAL A 376 22.26 -3.11 7.75
C VAL A 376 22.50 -1.62 7.92
N GLU A 377 23.09 -1.26 9.07
CA GLU A 377 23.66 0.06 9.36
C GLU A 377 25.20 -0.02 9.23
N ASP A 378 25.80 0.86 8.43
CA ASP A 378 27.25 1.11 8.38
C ASP A 378 27.50 2.63 8.43
N GLY A 379 27.51 3.17 9.65
CA GLY A 379 27.62 4.61 9.88
C GLY A 379 26.38 5.35 9.39
N LYS A 380 26.51 6.12 8.31
CA LYS A 380 25.37 6.85 7.71
C LYS A 380 24.57 6.05 6.67
N TRP A 381 25.04 4.86 6.31
CA TRP A 381 24.44 4.02 5.28
C TRP A 381 23.48 3.03 5.93
N TRP A 382 22.18 3.25 5.74
CA TRP A 382 21.11 2.38 6.17
C TRP A 382 20.54 1.70 4.92
N THR A 383 20.64 0.38 4.86
CA THR A 383 20.25 -0.42 3.69
C THR A 383 19.31 -1.53 4.15
N SER A 384 18.18 -1.75 3.46
CA SER A 384 17.27 -2.84 3.78
C SER A 384 16.94 -3.71 2.56
N SER A 385 16.33 -4.84 2.86
CA SER A 385 15.72 -5.76 1.90
C SER A 385 14.42 -5.16 1.35
N GLY A 386 13.43 -5.96 0.93
CA GLY A 386 12.15 -5.43 0.47
C GLY A 386 11.28 -4.81 1.57
N VAL A 387 9.97 -4.74 1.31
CA VAL A 387 9.02 -3.85 2.00
C VAL A 387 9.06 -3.94 3.53
N SER A 388 8.93 -5.15 4.10
CA SER A 388 8.86 -5.29 5.57
C SER A 388 10.11 -4.72 6.24
N ALA A 389 11.27 -5.10 5.70
CA ALA A 389 12.56 -4.69 6.23
C ALA A 389 12.80 -3.17 6.09
N GLY A 390 12.16 -2.50 5.13
CA GLY A 390 12.16 -1.04 5.02
C GLY A 390 11.38 -0.35 6.14
N LEU A 391 10.24 -0.92 6.58
CA LEU A 391 9.49 -0.45 7.75
C LEU A 391 10.26 -0.72 9.05
N ASP A 392 10.84 -1.93 9.19
CA ASP A 392 11.67 -2.30 10.35
C ASP A 392 12.92 -1.41 10.47
N MET A 393 13.59 -1.15 9.35
CA MET A 393 14.71 -0.19 9.27
C MET A 393 14.27 1.22 9.70
N GLY A 394 13.05 1.65 9.36
CA GLY A 394 12.47 2.91 9.86
C GLY A 394 12.35 2.94 11.39
N HIS A 395 11.86 1.84 11.99
CA HIS A 395 11.78 1.69 13.45
C HIS A 395 13.17 1.69 14.11
N ALA A 396 14.12 0.96 13.53
CA ALA A 396 15.51 0.88 14.00
C ALA A 396 16.22 2.24 13.90
N TYR A 397 16.05 2.96 12.78
CA TYR A 397 16.58 4.31 12.57
C TYR A 397 16.06 5.30 13.61
N VAL A 398 14.73 5.33 13.85
CA VAL A 398 14.17 6.21 14.88
C VAL A 398 14.65 5.80 16.28
N THR A 399 14.78 4.50 16.55
CA THR A 399 15.35 4.00 17.82
C THR A 399 16.78 4.50 18.04
N ALA A 400 17.62 4.45 17.02
CA ALA A 400 19.03 4.87 17.09
C ALA A 400 19.19 6.40 17.20
N LYS A 401 18.35 7.18 16.50
CA LYS A 401 18.51 8.65 16.37
C LYS A 401 17.68 9.48 17.35
N PHE A 402 16.51 8.98 17.76
CA PHE A 402 15.55 9.69 18.62
C PHE A 402 15.16 8.90 19.88
N GLY A 403 15.65 7.66 20.01
CA GLY A 403 15.49 6.83 21.20
C GLY A 403 14.29 5.87 21.12
N LYS A 404 14.45 4.71 21.75
CA LYS A 404 13.48 3.60 21.79
C LYS A 404 12.06 4.04 22.19
N ALA A 405 11.91 4.91 23.19
CA ALA A 405 10.60 5.39 23.64
C ALA A 405 9.82 6.16 22.56
N VAL A 406 10.52 6.89 21.67
CA VAL A 406 9.90 7.56 20.52
C VAL A 406 9.49 6.51 19.49
N ALA A 407 10.40 5.63 19.10
CA ALA A 407 10.13 4.59 18.09
C ALA A 407 8.97 3.67 18.47
N GLU A 408 8.90 3.21 19.72
CA GLU A 408 7.78 2.42 20.24
C GLU A 408 6.46 3.20 20.27
N ARG A 409 6.50 4.50 20.60
CA ARG A 409 5.29 5.33 20.61
C ARG A 409 4.77 5.54 19.19
N ILE A 410 5.66 5.68 18.21
CA ILE A 410 5.28 5.70 16.78
C ILE A 410 4.69 4.35 16.38
N ALA A 411 5.37 3.23 16.68
CA ALA A 411 4.89 1.87 16.39
C ALA A 411 3.48 1.60 16.94
N ARG A 412 3.21 1.97 18.20
CA ARG A 412 1.87 1.91 18.81
C ARG A 412 0.85 2.86 18.19
N THR A 413 1.29 4.00 17.65
CA THR A 413 0.40 4.99 17.01
C THR A 413 -0.04 4.58 15.61
N ILE A 414 0.84 3.89 14.88
CA ILE A 414 0.55 3.36 13.53
C ILE A 414 0.04 1.91 13.56
N GLU A 415 0.06 1.24 14.71
CA GLU A 415 -0.36 -0.16 14.89
C GLU A 415 0.52 -1.15 14.07
N TYR A 416 1.85 -0.89 14.05
CA TYR A 416 2.88 -1.74 13.43
C TYR A 416 3.73 -2.46 14.48
N VAL A 417 3.92 -3.78 14.29
CA VAL A 417 4.88 -4.59 15.05
C VAL A 417 6.15 -4.70 14.21
N ALA A 418 7.22 -4.02 14.65
CA ALA A 418 8.51 -4.08 13.97
C ALA A 418 9.27 -5.37 14.33
N ASP A 419 9.86 -6.02 13.32
CA ASP A 419 10.86 -7.05 13.56
C ASP A 419 12.18 -6.37 13.97
N THR A 420 12.68 -6.70 15.16
CA THR A 420 13.92 -6.11 15.70
C THR A 420 15.18 -6.93 15.35
N ASP A 421 15.05 -8.07 14.67
CA ASP A 421 16.21 -8.87 14.22
C ASP A 421 16.73 -8.39 12.86
N SER A 422 17.80 -7.60 12.88
CA SER A 422 18.41 -7.07 11.66
C SER A 422 19.08 -8.13 10.79
N LEU A 423 19.39 -9.33 11.31
CA LEU A 423 20.27 -10.30 10.65
C LEU A 423 19.55 -11.53 10.08
N ASN A 424 18.26 -11.72 10.37
CA ASN A 424 17.49 -12.88 9.96
C ASN A 424 16.25 -12.52 9.12
N ASP A 425 16.45 -12.39 7.80
CA ASP A 425 15.38 -12.18 6.84
C ASP A 425 14.73 -13.51 6.40
N PRO A 426 13.40 -13.67 6.54
CA PRO A 426 12.70 -14.91 6.22
C PRO A 426 12.61 -15.20 4.71
N PHE A 427 12.88 -14.22 3.83
CA PHE A 427 12.80 -14.38 2.39
C PHE A 427 14.08 -14.97 1.77
N VAL A 428 15.16 -15.14 2.53
CA VAL A 428 16.42 -15.76 2.07
C VAL A 428 16.18 -17.15 1.44
N SER A 429 15.32 -17.97 2.05
CA SER A 429 14.96 -19.31 1.55
C SER A 429 13.93 -19.28 0.41
N SER A 430 13.27 -18.15 0.15
CA SER A 430 12.27 -18.05 -0.91
C SER A 430 12.89 -18.06 -2.32
N VAL A 431 14.17 -17.68 -2.43
CA VAL A 431 14.93 -17.60 -3.69
C VAL A 431 15.18 -18.98 -4.34
N THR A 432 15.06 -20.08 -3.58
CA THR A 432 15.26 -21.45 -4.12
C THR A 432 14.00 -22.13 -4.64
N ALA A 433 12.81 -21.53 -4.43
CA ALA A 433 11.55 -22.10 -4.88
C ALA A 433 11.04 -21.36 -6.12
N SER A 434 11.27 -21.94 -7.31
CA SER A 434 10.62 -21.47 -8.53
C SER A 434 9.10 -21.55 -8.35
N PRO A 435 8.31 -20.49 -8.60
CA PRO A 435 6.86 -20.57 -8.49
C PRO A 435 6.30 -21.65 -9.40
N ALA A 436 5.38 -22.47 -8.90
CA ALA A 436 4.60 -23.34 -9.77
C ALA A 436 3.77 -22.47 -10.75
N PRO A 437 3.53 -22.93 -11.99
CA PRO A 437 2.58 -22.28 -12.87
C PRO A 437 1.20 -22.25 -12.22
N LEU A 438 0.57 -21.08 -12.16
CA LEU A 438 -0.77 -20.94 -11.59
C LEU A 438 -1.77 -21.82 -12.37
N PRO A 439 -2.62 -22.61 -11.69
CA PRO A 439 -3.57 -23.48 -12.35
C PRO A 439 -4.54 -22.65 -13.20
N GLY A 440 -4.52 -22.88 -14.52
CA GLY A 440 -5.34 -22.17 -15.51
C GLY A 440 -4.56 -21.35 -16.55
N SER A 441 -3.23 -21.21 -16.45
CA SER A 441 -2.43 -20.47 -17.43
C SER A 441 -2.09 -21.26 -18.72
N GLY A 442 -2.72 -22.43 -18.93
CA GLY A 442 -2.51 -23.25 -20.11
C GLY A 442 -3.54 -22.93 -21.20
N SER A 443 -3.08 -22.45 -22.36
CA SER A 443 -3.89 -22.48 -23.57
C SER A 443 -4.38 -23.91 -23.83
N PRO A 444 -5.63 -24.13 -24.28
CA PRO A 444 -6.09 -25.47 -24.63
C PRO A 444 -5.21 -26.01 -25.75
N ALA A 445 -4.63 -27.19 -25.54
CA ALA A 445 -3.83 -27.85 -26.57
C ALA A 445 -4.70 -28.10 -27.82
N PRO A 446 -4.15 -27.92 -29.04
CA PRO A 446 -4.91 -28.15 -30.26
C PRO A 446 -5.38 -29.60 -30.32
N SER A 447 -6.68 -29.80 -30.51
CA SER A 447 -7.31 -31.12 -30.49
C SER A 447 -6.88 -31.95 -31.71
N THR A 448 -5.87 -32.79 -31.55
CA THR A 448 -5.53 -33.85 -32.50
C THR A 448 -6.58 -34.96 -32.40
N GLY A 449 -7.57 -34.94 -33.30
CA GLY A 449 -8.61 -35.97 -33.34
C GLY A 449 -8.08 -37.33 -33.80
N THR A 450 -8.60 -38.41 -33.20
CA THR A 450 -8.60 -39.79 -33.73
C THR A 450 -9.65 -40.61 -32.93
N PRO A 451 -10.09 -41.81 -33.38
CA PRO A 451 -11.53 -42.06 -33.49
C PRO A 451 -12.14 -42.89 -32.35
N THR A 452 -13.47 -42.91 -32.33
CA THR A 452 -14.31 -43.82 -31.54
C THR A 452 -13.98 -45.30 -31.76
N PRO A 453 -14.05 -46.11 -30.69
CA PRO A 453 -14.70 -47.41 -30.82
C PRO A 453 -15.59 -47.82 -29.62
N GLY A 454 -16.76 -48.38 -29.95
CA GLY A 454 -17.29 -49.60 -29.32
C GLY A 454 -17.74 -49.59 -27.85
N VAL A 455 -19.06 -49.57 -27.64
CA VAL A 455 -19.71 -50.08 -26.42
C VAL A 455 -19.80 -51.62 -26.49
N PRO A 456 -19.50 -52.37 -25.41
CA PRO A 456 -20.56 -53.12 -24.75
C PRO A 456 -20.52 -53.12 -23.20
N SER A 457 -21.70 -53.30 -22.61
CA SER A 457 -21.99 -53.55 -21.19
C SER A 457 -22.58 -54.98 -21.05
N PRO A 458 -23.03 -55.49 -19.88
CA PRO A 458 -22.75 -55.14 -18.48
C PRO A 458 -22.50 -56.38 -17.56
N SER A 459 -22.15 -56.18 -16.27
CA SER A 459 -22.41 -57.03 -15.07
C SER A 459 -21.40 -56.71 -13.96
N SER A 460 -21.60 -56.98 -12.65
CA SER A 460 -22.79 -57.09 -11.79
C SER A 460 -22.33 -57.22 -10.32
N GLY A 461 -23.09 -56.70 -9.35
CA GLY A 461 -22.99 -57.14 -7.94
C GLY A 461 -22.43 -56.14 -6.92
N ALA A 462 -23.31 -55.66 -6.05
CA ALA A 462 -23.00 -55.32 -4.66
C ALA A 462 -23.30 -56.56 -3.76
N PRO A 463 -22.88 -56.60 -2.49
CA PRO A 463 -23.69 -55.96 -1.44
C PRO A 463 -22.88 -55.33 -0.28
N ALA A 464 -23.62 -54.70 0.65
CA ALA A 464 -23.10 -53.97 1.82
C ALA A 464 -23.08 -54.80 3.12
N THR A 465 -22.34 -54.31 4.13
CA THR A 465 -22.39 -54.57 5.60
C THR A 465 -21.30 -53.71 6.25
N SER A 466 -21.28 -53.31 7.52
CA SER A 466 -22.31 -52.98 8.53
C SER A 466 -21.61 -52.27 9.70
N VAL A 467 -22.30 -51.39 10.45
CA VAL A 467 -21.77 -50.70 11.65
C VAL A 467 -22.49 -51.24 12.89
N PRO A 468 -21.84 -51.32 14.08
CA PRO A 468 -22.40 -50.61 15.24
C PRO A 468 -21.38 -50.11 16.28
N GLY A 469 -21.78 -49.07 17.05
CA GLY A 469 -21.26 -48.79 18.41
C GLY A 469 -20.54 -47.45 18.64
N ALA A 470 -20.67 -46.75 19.78
CA ALA A 470 -21.86 -46.15 20.42
C ALA A 470 -21.47 -45.38 21.72
N SER A 471 -22.07 -44.20 21.97
CA SER A 471 -21.97 -43.40 23.24
C SER A 471 -20.55 -42.87 23.59
N SER A 472 -20.27 -41.89 24.46
CA SER A 472 -20.99 -40.98 25.40
C SER A 472 -20.03 -39.78 25.70
N ALA A 473 -20.34 -38.62 26.32
CA ALA A 473 -21.55 -37.87 26.70
C ALA A 473 -21.15 -36.38 26.97
N ALA A 474 -22.10 -35.50 27.33
CA ALA A 474 -21.82 -34.14 27.84
C ALA A 474 -21.64 -34.11 29.38
N PRO A 475 -21.18 -32.99 29.97
CA PRO A 475 -22.18 -32.08 30.59
C PRO A 475 -21.84 -30.57 30.58
N ALA A 476 -22.86 -29.75 30.82
CA ALA A 476 -22.75 -28.37 31.37
C ALA A 476 -23.22 -28.40 32.85
N PRO A 477 -23.03 -27.33 33.67
CA PRO A 477 -24.11 -26.33 33.77
C PRO A 477 -23.76 -24.88 34.24
N SER A 478 -24.74 -23.98 34.01
CA SER A 478 -25.30 -22.93 34.92
C SER A 478 -24.50 -21.70 35.44
N SER A 479 -24.94 -20.53 34.92
CA SER A 479 -25.51 -19.35 35.65
C SER A 479 -24.72 -18.51 36.67
N GLY A 480 -24.82 -17.18 36.55
CA GLY A 480 -24.68 -16.22 37.67
C GLY A 480 -24.46 -14.76 37.24
N ALA A 481 -25.44 -13.87 37.49
CA ALA A 481 -25.28 -12.41 37.47
C ALA A 481 -25.40 -11.87 38.92
N PRO A 482 -24.93 -10.63 39.22
CA PRO A 482 -25.86 -9.50 39.18
C PRO A 482 -25.26 -8.13 38.81
N VAL A 483 -26.18 -7.16 38.68
CA VAL A 483 -25.98 -5.71 38.41
C VAL A 483 -25.69 -4.93 39.72
N PRO A 484 -25.06 -3.75 39.65
CA PRO A 484 -25.69 -2.59 40.31
C PRO A 484 -25.75 -1.33 39.44
N THR A 485 -26.84 -0.57 39.62
CA THR A 485 -27.10 0.74 39.01
C THR A 485 -26.98 1.86 40.05
N THR A 486 -26.29 2.96 39.72
CA THR A 486 -26.56 4.31 40.25
C THR A 486 -25.93 5.34 39.32
N GLY A 487 -26.67 6.39 38.95
CA GLY A 487 -26.16 7.50 38.13
C GLY A 487 -26.11 8.83 38.89
N ALA A 488 -25.34 9.78 38.37
CA ALA A 488 -25.39 11.21 38.70
C ALA A 488 -24.96 12.02 37.45
N PRO A 489 -25.39 13.29 37.29
CA PRO A 489 -25.55 13.89 35.95
C PRO A 489 -24.33 14.66 35.41
N LEU A 490 -24.29 14.80 34.09
CA LEU A 490 -23.41 15.71 33.35
C LEU A 490 -23.90 17.18 33.43
N PRO A 491 -23.01 18.18 33.59
CA PRO A 491 -23.35 19.58 33.43
C PRO A 491 -23.48 19.98 31.94
N SER A 492 -24.29 21.00 31.71
CA SER A 492 -24.81 21.44 30.40
C SER A 492 -23.79 22.10 29.46
N SER A 493 -24.02 21.91 28.17
CA SER A 493 -23.35 22.59 27.05
C SER A 493 -23.53 24.13 27.07
N GLY A 494 -22.42 24.87 27.01
CA GLY A 494 -22.41 26.30 26.68
C GLY A 494 -22.01 26.52 25.22
N VAL A 495 -22.83 27.24 24.45
CA VAL A 495 -22.58 27.58 23.04
C VAL A 495 -22.01 29.00 22.92
N PRO A 496 -20.82 29.21 22.33
CA PRO A 496 -20.37 30.53 21.89
C PRO A 496 -21.01 30.92 20.55
N ALA A 497 -21.38 32.20 20.42
CA ALA A 497 -22.03 32.76 19.24
C ALA A 497 -21.12 32.82 17.99
N PRO A 498 -21.68 32.87 16.76
CA PRO A 498 -20.90 32.95 15.53
C PRO A 498 -20.24 34.33 15.34
N LEU A 499 -19.03 34.33 14.81
CA LEU A 499 -18.34 35.54 14.33
C LEU A 499 -18.85 35.96 12.93
N PRO A 500 -18.86 37.26 12.60
CA PRO A 500 -19.49 37.78 11.38
C PRO A 500 -18.67 37.55 10.11
N SER A 501 -19.38 37.48 8.98
CA SER A 501 -18.88 37.23 7.63
C SER A 501 -17.94 38.30 7.10
N ALA A 502 -16.84 37.88 6.45
CA ALA A 502 -15.94 38.79 5.73
C ALA A 502 -16.48 39.13 4.32
N THR A 503 -16.48 40.42 3.98
CA THR A 503 -16.96 40.98 2.70
C THR A 503 -16.00 40.76 1.53
N THR A 504 -16.57 40.53 0.34
CA THR A 504 -15.87 40.39 -0.95
C THR A 504 -15.46 41.73 -1.57
N ALA A 505 -14.28 41.77 -2.21
CA ALA A 505 -13.79 42.82 -3.11
C ALA A 505 -12.85 42.19 -4.20
N PRO A 506 -12.58 42.83 -5.35
CA PRO A 506 -12.84 42.14 -6.62
C PRO A 506 -11.64 41.85 -7.55
N GLY A 507 -11.82 40.81 -8.38
CA GLY A 507 -11.60 40.82 -9.84
C GLY A 507 -10.21 41.12 -10.44
N THR A 508 -9.60 40.10 -11.04
CA THR A 508 -8.61 40.22 -12.14
C THR A 508 -8.83 39.10 -13.18
N PRO A 509 -8.43 39.28 -14.46
CA PRO A 509 -9.07 38.59 -15.59
C PRO A 509 -8.54 37.18 -15.88
N ALA A 510 -9.38 36.36 -16.51
CA ALA A 510 -9.00 35.04 -17.02
C ALA A 510 -8.22 35.13 -18.35
N PRO A 511 -7.21 34.27 -18.57
CA PRO A 511 -6.58 34.10 -19.89
C PRO A 511 -7.43 33.22 -20.82
N SER A 512 -7.25 33.44 -22.13
CA SER A 512 -8.08 32.90 -23.22
C SER A 512 -7.92 31.39 -23.45
N THR A 513 -9.03 30.77 -23.84
CA THR A 513 -9.09 29.40 -24.38
C THR A 513 -8.64 29.36 -25.84
N ASP A 514 -7.65 28.53 -26.18
CA ASP A 514 -7.48 27.95 -27.51
C ASP A 514 -6.60 26.69 -27.46
N LEU A 515 -7.19 25.52 -27.72
CA LEU A 515 -6.47 24.27 -28.02
C LEU A 515 -7.27 23.48 -29.07
N PRO A 516 -6.64 22.95 -30.13
CA PRO A 516 -7.35 22.35 -31.25
C PRO A 516 -7.69 20.85 -31.05
N GLY A 517 -8.92 20.49 -31.42
CA GLY A 517 -9.25 19.21 -32.09
C GLY A 517 -9.00 17.89 -31.35
N VAL A 518 -9.94 17.46 -30.49
CA VAL A 518 -9.98 16.08 -29.97
C VAL A 518 -10.67 15.14 -30.97
N VAL A 519 -9.94 14.17 -31.52
CA VAL A 519 -10.49 13.05 -32.30
C VAL A 519 -10.97 11.94 -31.35
N LYS A 520 -12.22 11.49 -31.49
CA LYS A 520 -12.78 10.39 -30.70
C LYS A 520 -12.36 9.01 -31.25
N PRO A 521 -11.92 8.05 -30.41
CA PRO A 521 -11.75 6.66 -30.84
C PRO A 521 -13.08 5.95 -31.07
N ASN A 522 -13.14 5.11 -32.10
CA ASN A 522 -14.31 4.30 -32.47
C ASN A 522 -14.24 2.91 -31.79
N PRO A 523 -15.28 2.42 -31.09
CA PRO A 523 -15.20 1.16 -30.36
C PRO A 523 -15.52 -0.05 -31.25
N GLY A 524 -14.48 -0.75 -31.73
CA GLY A 524 -14.64 -2.08 -32.35
C GLY A 524 -13.58 -2.45 -33.37
N ALA A 525 -12.51 -3.13 -32.94
CA ALA A 525 -11.59 -3.87 -33.81
C ALA A 525 -10.72 -4.86 -33.00
N THR A 526 -11.26 -6.05 -32.69
CA THR A 526 -10.47 -7.19 -32.19
C THR A 526 -9.95 -8.04 -33.35
N THR A 527 -8.78 -7.71 -33.90
CA THR A 527 -7.91 -8.64 -34.65
C THR A 527 -6.50 -8.03 -34.81
N CYS A 528 -5.46 -8.80 -34.48
CA CYS A 528 -4.09 -8.45 -34.85
C CYS A 528 -3.82 -8.85 -36.31
N VAL A 529 -3.74 -7.87 -37.21
CA VAL A 529 -3.26 -8.05 -38.58
C VAL A 529 -2.09 -7.09 -38.80
N ARG A 530 -1.05 -7.52 -39.51
CA ARG A 530 0.10 -6.68 -39.90
C ARG A 530 -0.38 -5.53 -40.80
N GLY A 531 -0.69 -4.39 -40.20
CA GLY A 531 -0.96 -3.12 -40.88
C GLY A 531 0.32 -2.31 -41.05
N SER A 532 0.60 -1.89 -42.28
CA SER A 532 1.74 -1.02 -42.59
C SER A 532 1.58 0.38 -41.98
N GLN A 533 2.73 0.98 -41.64
CA GLN A 533 2.91 2.34 -41.08
C GLN A 533 2.53 2.56 -39.59
N GLY A 534 3.58 2.67 -38.76
CA GLY A 534 3.66 3.84 -37.88
C GLY A 534 3.28 3.74 -36.40
N ARG A 535 3.58 2.63 -35.70
CA ARG A 535 3.73 2.64 -34.23
C ARG A 535 5.00 1.89 -33.81
N LYS A 536 5.83 2.51 -32.97
CA LYS A 536 7.14 2.00 -32.47
C LYS A 536 7.05 1.48 -31.03
N ASP A 537 5.87 1.55 -30.47
CA ASP A 537 5.57 1.52 -29.04
C ASP A 537 5.20 0.11 -28.53
N LEU A 538 4.82 -0.82 -29.41
CA LEU A 538 4.68 -2.24 -29.05
C LEU A 538 6.03 -2.97 -28.92
N ASP A 539 6.98 -2.72 -29.83
CA ASP A 539 8.25 -3.45 -29.87
C ASP A 539 9.09 -3.21 -28.60
N ALA A 540 9.11 -1.98 -28.07
CA ALA A 540 9.87 -1.65 -26.87
C ALA A 540 9.32 -2.36 -25.62
N TRP A 541 8.00 -2.52 -25.51
CA TRP A 541 7.35 -3.21 -24.39
C TRP A 541 7.58 -4.73 -24.46
N CYS A 542 7.39 -5.35 -25.64
CA CYS A 542 7.66 -6.78 -25.81
C CYS A 542 9.15 -7.11 -25.60
N THR A 543 10.07 -6.36 -26.22
CA THR A 543 11.52 -6.61 -26.11
C THR A 543 11.99 -6.51 -24.65
N SER A 544 11.51 -5.50 -23.91
CA SER A 544 11.91 -5.31 -22.50
C SER A 544 11.40 -6.43 -21.59
N ASN A 545 10.18 -6.94 -21.81
CA ASN A 545 9.60 -7.98 -20.96
C ASN A 545 10.08 -9.40 -21.30
N CYS A 546 10.32 -9.69 -22.59
CA CYS A 546 10.95 -10.96 -23.02
C CYS A 546 12.41 -11.06 -22.53
N ALA A 547 13.18 -9.97 -22.58
CA ALA A 547 14.55 -9.94 -22.05
C ALA A 547 14.65 -10.13 -20.53
N MET A 548 13.54 -10.06 -19.79
CA MET A 548 13.48 -10.19 -18.34
C MET A 548 12.76 -11.47 -17.84
N ASN A 549 12.44 -12.42 -18.73
CA ASN A 549 11.74 -13.68 -18.40
C ASN A 549 10.38 -13.51 -17.70
N PHE A 550 9.67 -12.39 -17.91
CA PHE A 550 8.34 -12.18 -17.34
C PHE A 550 7.18 -12.77 -18.16
N CYS A 551 7.44 -13.24 -19.39
CA CYS A 551 6.46 -13.91 -20.25
C CYS A 551 6.83 -15.37 -20.56
N PRO A 552 5.85 -16.26 -20.80
CA PRO A 552 6.11 -17.58 -21.36
C PRO A 552 6.77 -17.48 -22.74
N GLN A 553 7.70 -18.40 -23.03
CA GLN A 553 8.56 -18.36 -24.21
C GLN A 553 7.79 -18.28 -25.56
N SER A 554 6.60 -18.88 -25.63
CA SER A 554 5.69 -18.85 -26.78
C SER A 554 5.14 -17.46 -27.13
N HIS A 555 5.24 -16.47 -26.23
CA HIS A 555 4.88 -15.07 -26.52
C HIS A 555 6.06 -14.24 -27.04
N CYS A 556 7.29 -14.79 -27.04
CA CYS A 556 8.49 -14.09 -27.52
C CYS A 556 8.87 -14.48 -28.97
N GLU A 557 8.46 -15.65 -29.46
CA GLU A 557 8.65 -16.05 -30.87
C GLU A 557 8.06 -15.05 -31.90
N PRO A 558 6.91 -14.37 -31.67
CA PRO A 558 6.40 -13.36 -32.61
C PRO A 558 7.22 -12.06 -32.70
N CYS A 559 8.26 -11.91 -31.86
CA CYS A 559 9.08 -10.71 -31.75
C CYS A 559 10.54 -10.90 -32.21
N ALA A 560 10.87 -12.06 -32.79
CA ALA A 560 12.21 -12.41 -33.30
C ALA A 560 12.36 -12.13 -34.81
#